data_AF-A0A6V7W8P4-F1
#
_entry.id   AF-A0A6V7W8P4-F1
#
_cell.length_a   1.000
_cell.length_b   1.000
_cell.length_c   1.000
_cell.angle_alpha   90.00
_cell.angle_beta   90.00
_cell.angle_gamma   90.00
#
_symmetry.space_group_name_H-M   'P 1'
#
loop_
_entity.id
_entity.type
_entity.pdbx_description
1 polymer ?
#
loop_
_entity_poly.entity_id
_entity_poly.type
_entity_poly.pdbx_seq_one_letter_code
_entity_poly.pdbx_strand_id
1 'polypeptide(L)'
;MDAKVLEKLLKAQQEHFEKMLVRLLKPSEMNDTELYSKLVAMIGEFSFDLTSGMTFESWLGRHRSYFEEEGKTLPESSKVRLLLSKLGPEEYAQIERKMLPTKLSEMKFDELCNELVRV
;
A
#
# COMPACT_ATOMS: atom_id res chain seq x y z
N MET A 1 -9.41 -14.67 -54.84
CA MET A 1 -8.88 -14.82 -53.46
C MET A 1 -9.11 -16.26 -53.04
N ASP A 2 -8.11 -16.88 -52.41
CA ASP A 2 -8.19 -18.26 -51.91
C ASP A 2 -9.06 -18.32 -50.65
N ALA A 3 -10.02 -19.25 -50.59
CA ALA A 3 -10.93 -19.43 -49.46
C ALA A 3 -10.18 -19.67 -48.12
N LYS A 4 -9.02 -20.33 -48.16
CA LYS A 4 -8.18 -20.54 -46.98
C LYS A 4 -7.57 -19.25 -46.45
N VAL A 5 -7.29 -18.30 -47.34
CA VAL A 5 -6.76 -16.99 -46.95
C VAL A 5 -7.85 -16.16 -46.27
N LEU A 6 -9.09 -16.22 -46.77
CA LEU A 6 -10.22 -15.53 -46.16
C LEU A 6 -10.56 -16.10 -44.78
N GLU A 7 -10.57 -17.43 -44.64
CA GLU A 7 -10.81 -18.10 -43.36
C GLU A 7 -9.75 -17.75 -42.31
N LYS A 8 -8.47 -17.74 -42.72
CA LYS A 8 -7.35 -17.37 -41.84
C LYS A 8 -7.43 -15.91 -41.38
N LEU A 9 -7.85 -15.01 -42.27
CA LEU A 9 -8.06 -13.59 -41.93
C LEU A 9 -9.21 -13.42 -40.93
N LEU A 10 -10.33 -14.11 -41.15
CA LEU A 10 -11.50 -14.04 -40.25
C LEU A 10 -11.12 -14.53 -38.84
N LYS A 11 -10.39 -15.64 -38.76
CA LYS A 11 -9.94 -16.20 -37.49
C LYS A 11 -8.97 -15.28 -36.76
N ALA A 12 -8.01 -14.67 -37.48
CA ALA A 12 -7.10 -13.69 -36.91
C ALA A 12 -7.84 -12.45 -36.37
N GLN A 13 -8.90 -12.00 -37.06
CA GLN A 13 -9.72 -10.88 -36.60
C GLN A 13 -10.51 -11.24 -35.32
N GLN A 14 -11.09 -12.45 -35.26
CA GLN A 14 -11.78 -12.94 -34.07
C GLN A 14 -10.83 -13.04 -32.86
N GLU A 15 -9.65 -13.64 -33.03
CA GLU A 15 -8.65 -13.74 -31.97
C GLU A 15 -8.17 -12.36 -31.49
N HIS A 16 -8.03 -11.40 -32.42
CA HIS A 16 -7.66 -10.03 -32.06
C HIS A 16 -8.75 -9.34 -31.23
N PHE A 17 -10.02 -9.53 -31.60
CA PHE A 17 -11.15 -8.98 -30.87
C PHE A 17 -11.28 -9.58 -29.47
N GLU A 18 -11.12 -10.89 -29.32
CA GLU A 18 -11.11 -11.57 -28.02
C GLU A 18 -9.99 -11.05 -27.10
N LYS A 19 -8.77 -10.90 -27.63
CA LYS A 19 -7.64 -10.32 -26.85
C LYS A 19 -7.93 -8.90 -26.38
N MET A 20 -8.59 -8.09 -27.21
CA MET A 20 -8.97 -6.73 -26.85
C MET A 20 -10.03 -6.72 -25.75
N LEU A 21 -11.06 -7.56 -25.85
CA LEU A 21 -12.09 -7.70 -24.82
C LEU A 21 -11.48 -8.16 -23.49
N VAL A 22 -10.58 -9.15 -23.51
CA VAL A 22 -9.88 -9.59 -22.29
C VAL A 22 -9.10 -8.44 -21.64
N ARG A 23 -8.45 -7.58 -22.43
CA ARG A 23 -7.71 -6.43 -21.90
C ARG A 23 -8.61 -5.35 -21.31
N LEU A 24 -9.78 -5.12 -21.91
CA LEU A 24 -10.77 -4.15 -21.44
C LEU A 24 -11.51 -4.64 -20.18
N LEU A 25 -11.70 -5.95 -20.06
CA LEU A 25 -12.38 -6.58 -18.92
C LEU A 25 -11.44 -6.87 -17.76
N LYS A 26 -10.11 -6.85 -17.97
CA LYS A 26 -9.16 -6.92 -16.86
C LYS A 26 -9.33 -5.66 -16.00
N PRO A 27 -9.60 -5.81 -14.69
CA PRO A 27 -9.51 -4.68 -13.77
C PRO A 27 -8.16 -4.00 -13.96
N SER A 28 -8.11 -2.68 -14.11
CA SER A 28 -6.82 -2.01 -14.10
C SER A 28 -6.19 -2.27 -12.74
N GLU A 29 -5.06 -2.97 -12.72
CA GLU A 29 -4.26 -3.09 -11.51
C GLU A 29 -3.81 -1.67 -11.15
N MET A 30 -4.29 -1.18 -10.00
CA MET A 30 -3.85 0.10 -9.46
C MET A 30 -2.35 0.02 -9.23
N ASN A 31 -1.58 0.94 -9.79
CA ASN A 31 -0.14 0.92 -9.59
C ASN A 31 0.21 1.30 -8.13
N ASP A 32 1.42 0.97 -7.70
CA ASP A 32 1.86 1.20 -6.31
C ASP A 32 1.76 2.67 -5.89
N THR A 33 1.97 3.63 -6.81
CA THR A 33 1.88 5.07 -6.54
C THR A 33 0.44 5.49 -6.24
N GLU A 34 -0.51 5.02 -7.03
CA GLU A 34 -1.94 5.24 -6.82
C GLU A 34 -2.42 4.58 -5.53
N LEU A 35 -1.99 3.33 -5.28
CA LEU A 35 -2.30 2.60 -4.04
C LEU A 35 -1.77 3.34 -2.82
N TYR A 36 -0.51 3.76 -2.86
CA TYR A 36 0.11 4.52 -1.78
C TYR A 36 -0.66 5.82 -1.50
N SER A 37 -0.99 6.57 -2.56
CA SER A 37 -1.73 7.84 -2.43
C SER A 37 -3.12 7.64 -1.84
N LYS A 38 -3.83 6.58 -2.26
CA LYS A 38 -5.12 6.18 -1.67
C LYS A 38 -4.98 5.88 -0.18
N LEU A 39 -4.01 5.06 0.21
CA LEU A 39 -3.82 4.68 1.62
C LEU A 39 -3.41 5.87 2.49
N VAL A 40 -2.58 6.78 1.96
CA VAL A 40 -2.29 8.06 2.64
C VAL A 40 -3.57 8.86 2.87
N ALA A 41 -4.52 8.88 1.94
CA ALA A 41 -5.77 9.62 2.15
C ALA A 41 -6.72 8.96 3.17
N MET A 42 -6.69 7.63 3.29
CA MET A 42 -7.62 6.89 4.16
C MET A 42 -7.14 6.72 5.60
N ILE A 43 -5.83 6.67 5.83
CA ILE A 43 -5.26 6.47 7.15
C ILE A 43 -5.09 7.85 7.82
N GLY A 44 -5.78 8.04 8.95
CA GLY A 44 -5.66 9.25 9.76
C GLY A 44 -4.31 9.34 10.47
N GLU A 45 -3.89 10.55 10.85
CA GLU A 45 -2.69 10.74 11.67
C GLU A 45 -2.86 10.11 13.06
N PHE A 46 -1.77 9.60 13.61
CA PHE A 46 -1.64 9.13 14.98
C PHE A 46 -1.07 10.25 15.83
N SER A 47 -1.78 10.61 16.88
CA SER A 47 -1.30 11.44 17.97
C SER A 47 -1.70 10.78 19.28
N PHE A 48 -0.74 10.63 20.18
CA PHE A 48 -0.96 10.00 21.47
C PHE A 48 -1.79 10.91 22.38
N ASP A 49 -2.84 10.35 22.98
CA ASP A 49 -3.66 11.07 23.94
C ASP A 49 -4.18 10.12 25.03
N LEU A 50 -3.63 10.27 26.24
CA LEU A 50 -4.03 9.51 27.41
C LEU A 50 -5.49 9.74 27.81
N THR A 51 -6.03 10.93 27.56
CA THR A 51 -7.38 11.31 28.01
C THR A 51 -8.45 10.56 27.21
N SER A 52 -8.26 10.45 25.90
CA SER A 52 -9.13 9.67 25.01
C SER A 52 -8.74 8.18 24.94
N GLY A 53 -7.63 7.78 25.56
CA GLY A 53 -7.09 6.42 25.46
C GLY A 53 -6.48 6.10 24.09
N MET A 54 -6.13 7.14 23.31
CA MET A 54 -5.51 7.00 22.00
C MET A 54 -4.05 6.58 22.15
N THR A 55 -3.81 5.27 22.08
CA THR A 55 -2.48 4.65 22.06
C THR A 55 -2.13 4.19 20.65
N PHE A 56 -0.84 3.97 20.38
CA PHE A 56 -0.41 3.44 19.08
C PHE A 56 -1.05 2.08 18.78
N GLU A 57 -1.18 1.19 19.77
CA GLU A 57 -1.86 -0.10 19.60
C GLU A 57 -3.32 0.07 19.17
N SER A 58 -4.06 0.98 19.81
CA SER A 58 -5.47 1.24 19.46
C SER A 58 -5.61 1.83 18.06
N TRP A 59 -4.71 2.75 17.68
CA TRP A 59 -4.70 3.36 16.36
C TRP A 59 -4.30 2.36 15.27
N LEU A 60 -3.24 1.56 15.50
CA LEU A 60 -2.80 0.54 14.56
C LEU A 60 -3.87 -0.54 14.41
N GLY A 61 -4.51 -0.96 15.50
CA GLY A 61 -5.63 -1.91 15.46
C GLY A 61 -6.76 -1.46 14.53
N ARG A 62 -7.09 -0.16 14.55
CA ARG A 62 -8.10 0.43 13.64
C ARG A 62 -7.66 0.45 12.18
N HIS A 63 -6.36 0.61 11.91
CA HIS A 63 -5.83 0.82 10.55
C HIS A 63 -5.05 -0.39 9.99
N ARG A 64 -4.93 -1.49 10.73
CA ARG A 64 -4.08 -2.65 10.39
C ARG A 64 -4.39 -3.24 9.01
N SER A 65 -5.67 -3.38 8.68
CA SER A 65 -6.11 -3.91 7.39
C SER A 65 -5.62 -3.06 6.20
N TYR A 66 -5.42 -1.76 6.38
CA TYR A 66 -4.86 -0.91 5.32
C TYR A 66 -3.41 -1.28 4.99
N PHE A 67 -2.63 -1.77 5.95
CA PHE A 67 -1.23 -2.17 5.74
C PHE A 67 -1.09 -3.64 5.31
N GLU A 68 -1.90 -4.51 5.89
CA GLU A 68 -1.81 -5.97 5.71
C GLU A 68 -2.64 -6.49 4.53
N GLU A 69 -3.81 -5.90 4.27
CA GLU A 69 -4.75 -6.37 3.25
C GLU A 69 -4.74 -5.44 2.03
N GLU A 70 -5.09 -4.16 2.20
CA GLU A 70 -5.17 -3.22 1.08
C GLU A 70 -3.78 -2.87 0.54
N GLY A 71 -2.84 -2.61 1.44
CA GLY A 71 -1.45 -2.32 1.11
C GLY A 71 -0.59 -3.56 0.90
N LYS A 72 -1.17 -4.78 0.82
CA LYS A 72 -0.39 -6.02 0.79
C LYS A 72 0.67 -6.06 -0.31
N THR A 73 0.38 -5.47 -1.47
CA THR A 73 1.25 -5.44 -2.64
C THR A 73 2.31 -4.34 -2.57
N LEU A 74 2.19 -3.38 -1.65
CA LEU A 74 3.18 -2.32 -1.51
C LEU A 74 4.53 -2.91 -1.04
N PRO A 75 5.65 -2.43 -1.60
CA PRO A 75 6.98 -2.74 -1.09
C PRO A 75 7.10 -2.43 0.40
N GLU A 76 7.90 -3.22 1.13
CA GLU A 76 8.09 -3.04 2.58
C GLU A 76 8.55 -1.62 2.93
N SER A 77 9.49 -1.06 2.17
CA SER A 77 9.97 0.31 2.36
C SER A 77 8.87 1.37 2.16
N SER A 78 7.90 1.11 1.28
CA SER A 78 6.72 1.95 1.11
C SER A 78 5.77 1.84 2.30
N LYS A 79 5.57 0.64 2.86
CA LYS A 79 4.76 0.47 4.09
C LYS A 79 5.36 1.19 5.28
N VAL A 80 6.68 1.10 5.44
CA VAL A 80 7.43 1.82 6.49
C VAL A 80 7.28 3.33 6.31
N ARG A 81 7.48 3.84 5.10
CA ARG A 81 7.29 5.27 4.80
C ARG A 81 5.86 5.73 5.04
N LEU A 82 4.87 4.92 4.67
CA LEU A 82 3.47 5.19 4.93
C LEU A 82 3.22 5.29 6.43
N LEU A 83 3.68 4.34 7.24
CA LEU A 83 3.51 4.37 8.70
C LEU A 83 4.15 5.61 9.32
N LEU A 84 5.40 5.92 8.95
CA LEU A 84 6.11 7.10 9.43
C LEU A 84 5.39 8.40 9.06
N SER A 85 4.79 8.47 7.87
CA SER A 85 4.02 9.63 7.42
C SER A 85 2.72 9.87 8.19
N LYS A 86 2.34 8.91 9.05
CA LYS A 86 1.13 8.98 9.88
C LYS A 86 1.42 9.25 11.34
N LEU A 87 2.67 9.32 11.74
CA LEU A 87 3.01 9.74 13.09
C LEU A 87 2.90 11.26 13.19
N GLY A 88 2.31 11.73 14.29
CA GLY A 88 2.38 13.12 14.68
C GLY A 88 3.84 13.56 14.89
N PRO A 89 4.10 14.88 14.88
CA PRO A 89 5.47 15.40 14.96
C PRO A 89 6.22 14.97 16.23
N GLU A 90 5.50 14.86 17.35
CA GLU A 90 6.09 14.46 18.62
C GLU A 90 6.44 12.97 18.63
N GLU A 91 5.51 12.12 18.21
CA GLU A 91 5.68 10.67 18.14
C GLU A 91 6.79 10.30 17.15
N TYR A 92 6.85 10.95 15.99
CA TYR A 92 7.94 10.79 15.03
C TYR A 92 9.29 11.15 15.66
N ALA A 93 9.40 12.29 16.35
CA ALA A 93 10.65 12.71 16.97
C ALA A 93 11.08 11.76 18.11
N GLN A 94 10.12 11.23 18.88
CA GLN A 94 10.41 10.27 19.94
C GLN A 94 10.96 8.95 19.40
N ILE A 95 10.30 8.36 18.38
CA ILE A 95 10.79 7.12 17.77
C ILE A 95 12.12 7.33 17.04
N GLU A 96 12.31 8.45 16.36
CA GLU A 96 13.57 8.78 15.66
C GLU A 96 14.74 8.84 16.64
N ARG A 97 14.57 9.52 17.78
CA ARG A 97 15.60 9.56 18.84
C ARG A 97 15.88 8.19 19.44
N LYS A 98 14.84 7.40 19.68
CA LYS A 98 14.94 6.06 20.29
C LYS A 98 15.68 5.07 19.39
N MET A 99 15.54 5.20 18.07
CA MET A 99 16.12 4.25 17.12
C MET A 99 17.56 4.59 16.71
N LEU A 100 18.12 5.73 17.12
CA LEU A 100 19.51 6.07 16.81
C LEU A 100 20.49 4.96 17.26
N PRO A 101 21.49 4.62 16.43
CA PRO A 101 21.88 5.26 15.17
C PRO A 101 21.15 4.74 13.92
N THR A 102 20.19 3.82 14.07
CA THR A 102 19.44 3.19 12.98
C THR A 102 18.48 4.18 12.33
N LYS A 103 18.42 4.19 10.99
CA LYS A 103 17.43 4.98 10.26
C LYS A 103 16.09 4.27 10.24
N LEU A 104 15.02 4.99 10.58
CA LEU A 104 13.65 4.46 10.55
C LEU A 104 13.25 3.89 9.18
N SER A 105 13.73 4.50 8.09
CA SER A 105 13.45 4.05 6.71
C SER A 105 14.08 2.71 6.35
N GLU A 106 15.04 2.22 7.13
CA GLU A 106 15.75 0.95 6.92
C GLU A 106 15.18 -0.18 7.80
N MET A 107 14.28 0.15 8.73
CA MET A 107 13.62 -0.83 9.59
C MET A 107 12.55 -1.61 8.83
N LYS A 108 12.24 -2.83 9.30
CA LYS A 108 11.06 -3.56 8.82
C LYS A 108 9.78 -3.01 9.42
N PHE A 109 8.68 -3.19 8.71
CA PHE A 109 7.37 -2.68 9.15
C PHE A 109 6.96 -3.21 10.53
N ASP A 110 7.07 -4.52 10.75
CA ASP A 110 6.68 -5.16 12.02
C ASP A 110 7.60 -4.75 13.19
N GLU A 111 8.91 -4.61 12.92
CA GLU A 111 9.87 -4.14 13.92
C GLU A 111 9.55 -2.70 14.35
N LEU A 112 9.26 -1.82 13.38
CA LEU A 112 8.87 -0.44 13.67
C LEU A 112 7.54 -0.37 14.44
N CYS A 113 6.54 -1.19 14.07
CA CYS A 113 5.29 -1.27 14.82
C CYS A 113 5.52 -1.66 16.29
N ASN A 114 6.35 -2.69 16.54
CA ASN A 114 6.65 -3.14 17.89
C ASN A 114 7.37 -2.07 18.72
N GLU A 115 8.21 -1.26 18.10
CA GLU A 115 8.89 -0.18 18.80
C GLU A 115 7.99 1.02 19.10
N LEU A 116 7.02 1.32 18.24
CA LEU A 116 6.02 2.38 18.42
C LEU A 116 4.98 2.06 19.50
N VAL A 117 4.70 0.79 19.77
CA VAL A 117 3.89 0.38 20.94
C VAL A 117 4.53 0.80 22.26
N ARG A 118 5.85 0.95 22.28
CA ARG A 118 6.67 1.23 23.47
C ARG A 118 7.12 2.69 23.54
N VAL A 119 6.58 3.55 22.68
CA VAL A 119 6.77 5.02 22.71
C VAL A 119 5.56 5.59 23.43
#